data_AF-A0A971GLM5-F1
#
_entry.id   AF-A0A971GLM5-F1
#
_cell.length_a   1.000
_cell.length_b   1.000
_cell.length_c   1.000
_cell.angle_alpha   90.00
_cell.angle_beta   90.00
_cell.angle_gamma   90.00
#
_symmetry.space_group_name_H-M   'P 1'
#
loop_
_entity.id
_entity.type
_entity.pdbx_description
1 polymer ?
#
loop_
_entity_poly.entity_id
_entity_poly.type
_entity_poly.pdbx_seq_one_letter_code
_entity_poly.pdbx_strand_id
1 'polypeptide(L)'
;FALLAQVLFALLVFVICNILLIRADDFKTLNTSQDYILIPITVRFIRITGEITGVFYAFIGIFTGIAIWTVGPMMRSLSSTIPGMDLFSGNTGIAGGFIAIIGGPLFGFMMLCLQYLIAEILQMLADYFRNTRR
;
A
#
# COMPACT_ATOMS: atom_id res chain seq x y z
N PHE A 1 5.40 13.20 20.45
CA PHE A 1 4.77 12.10 19.68
C PHE A 1 3.61 12.58 18.80
N ALA A 2 2.58 13.24 19.36
CA ALA A 2 1.40 13.68 18.59
C ALA A 2 1.70 14.56 17.36
N LEU A 3 2.60 15.55 17.46
CA LEU A 3 3.00 16.39 16.31
C LEU A 3 3.68 15.57 15.20
N LEU A 4 4.57 14.65 15.58
CA LEU A 4 5.24 13.76 14.63
C LEU A 4 4.23 12.83 13.93
N ALA A 5 3.26 12.31 14.68
CA ALA A 5 2.16 11.50 14.14
C ALA A 5 1.37 12.26 13.07
N GLN A 6 1.02 13.51 13.35
CA GLN A 6 0.28 14.38 12.43
C GLN A 6 1.10 14.69 11.18
N VAL A 7 2.40 14.95 11.31
CA VAL A 7 3.29 15.19 10.17
C VAL A 7 3.41 13.94 9.29
N LEU A 8 3.61 12.76 9.89
CA LEU A 8 3.68 11.51 9.14
C LEU A 8 2.35 11.18 8.43
N PHE A 9 1.22 11.45 9.08
CA PHE A 9 -0.09 11.29 8.48
C PHE A 9 -0.32 12.27 7.31
N ALA A 10 0.04 13.54 7.48
CA ALA A 10 -0.03 14.52 6.40
C ALA A 10 0.85 14.14 5.20
N LEU A 11 2.06 13.64 5.46
CA LEU A 11 2.95 13.11 4.43
C LEU A 11 2.35 11.88 3.73
N LEU A 12 1.74 10.96 4.47
CA LEU A 12 1.06 9.80 3.88
C LEU A 12 -0.06 10.24 2.93
N VAL A 13 -0.92 11.16 3.38
CA VAL A 13 -2.01 11.70 2.55
C VAL A 13 -1.43 12.40 1.31
N PHE A 14 -0.37 13.19 1.48
CA PHE A 14 0.31 13.85 0.36
C PHE A 14 0.85 12.84 -0.66
N VAL A 15 1.51 11.76 -0.21
CA VAL A 15 2.04 10.72 -1.10
C VAL A 15 0.91 9.98 -1.83
N ILE A 16 -0.18 9.63 -1.14
CA ILE A 16 -1.36 8.99 -1.75
C ILE A 16 -1.97 9.90 -2.82
N CYS A 17 -2.15 11.19 -2.53
CA CYS A 17 -2.63 12.15 -3.52
C CYS A 17 -1.69 12.26 -4.72
N ASN A 18 -0.36 12.27 -4.50
CA ASN A 18 0.61 12.29 -5.60
C ASN A 18 0.52 11.02 -6.47
N ILE A 19 0.39 9.84 -5.86
CA ILE A 19 0.17 8.58 -6.58
C ILE A 19 -1.07 8.70 -7.47
N LEU A 20 -2.20 9.14 -6.91
CA LEU A 20 -3.44 9.30 -7.66
C LEU A 20 -3.32 10.30 -8.81
N LEU A 21 -2.61 11.42 -8.58
CA LEU A 21 -2.40 12.45 -9.61
C LEU A 21 -1.52 11.95 -10.75
N ILE A 22 -0.42 11.25 -10.44
CA ILE A 22 0.49 10.68 -11.45
C ILE A 22 -0.27 9.60 -12.24
N ARG A 23 -0.98 8.71 -11.55
CA ARG A 23 -1.69 7.58 -12.16
C ARG A 23 -2.97 7.97 -12.90
N ALA A 24 -3.50 9.17 -12.69
CA ALA A 24 -4.61 9.69 -13.47
C ALA A 24 -4.25 9.82 -14.96
N ASP A 25 -3.00 10.13 -15.29
CA ASP A 25 -2.57 10.27 -16.69
C ASP A 25 -2.54 8.93 -17.42
N ASP A 26 -2.24 7.84 -16.68
CA ASP A 26 -2.29 6.50 -17.25
C ASP A 26 -3.65 6.31 -17.91
N PHE A 27 -4.77 6.57 -17.23
CA PHE A 27 -6.13 6.32 -17.77
C PHE A 27 -6.43 7.02 -19.11
N LYS A 28 -5.78 8.14 -19.45
CA LYS A 28 -5.98 8.81 -20.74
C LYS A 28 -5.45 8.01 -21.93
N THR A 29 -4.49 7.11 -21.69
CA THR A 29 -3.88 6.26 -22.71
C THR A 29 -4.65 4.96 -22.96
N LEU A 30 -5.78 4.73 -22.27
CA LEU A 30 -6.63 3.58 -22.54
C LEU A 30 -7.28 3.73 -23.91
N ASN A 31 -6.84 2.92 -24.87
CA ASN A 31 -7.53 2.80 -26.15
C ASN A 31 -8.91 2.17 -25.91
N THR A 32 -9.95 3.02 -25.92
CA THR A 32 -11.37 2.66 -25.74
C THR A 32 -11.94 1.80 -26.87
N SER A 33 -11.14 1.53 -27.91
CA SER A 33 -11.54 0.84 -29.14
C SER A 33 -11.38 -0.69 -29.10
N GLN A 34 -11.24 -1.30 -27.92
CA GLN A 34 -11.08 -2.76 -27.78
C GLN A 34 -12.29 -3.41 -27.12
N ASP A 35 -12.69 -4.60 -27.58
CA ASP A 35 -13.87 -5.36 -27.13
C ASP A 35 -13.93 -5.66 -25.61
N TYR A 36 -12.83 -5.42 -24.87
CA TYR A 36 -12.72 -5.66 -23.44
C TYR A 36 -12.15 -4.43 -22.70
N ILE A 37 -12.89 -3.32 -22.67
CA ILE A 37 -12.47 -2.08 -21.97
C ILE A 37 -12.32 -2.29 -20.45
N LEU A 38 -13.10 -3.21 -19.86
CA LEU A 38 -13.17 -3.40 -18.41
C LEU A 38 -11.90 -4.01 -17.81
N ILE A 39 -11.23 -4.91 -18.55
CA ILE A 39 -10.04 -5.62 -18.05
C ILE A 39 -8.85 -4.67 -17.84
N PRO A 40 -8.41 -3.85 -18.81
CA PRO A 40 -7.27 -2.94 -18.62
C PRO A 40 -7.54 -1.85 -17.57
N ILE A 41 -8.81 -1.45 -17.37
CA ILE A 41 -9.20 -0.57 -16.26
C ILE A 41 -8.96 -1.27 -14.92
N THR A 42 -9.44 -2.51 -14.78
CA THR A 42 -9.29 -3.30 -13.56
C THR A 42 -7.80 -3.54 -13.23
N VAL A 43 -6.97 -3.89 -14.22
CA VAL A 43 -5.53 -4.09 -14.05
C VAL A 43 -4.86 -2.83 -13.48
N ARG A 44 -5.17 -1.66 -14.04
CA ARG A 44 -4.60 -0.39 -13.57
C ARG A 44 -5.10 -0.02 -12.18
N PHE A 45 -6.38 -0.25 -11.90
CA PHE A 45 -6.94 -0.02 -10.57
C PHE A 45 -6.26 -0.89 -9.50
N ILE A 46 -5.99 -2.16 -9.80
CA ILE A 46 -5.27 -3.07 -8.90
C ILE A 46 -3.84 -2.57 -8.64
N ARG A 47 -3.11 -2.12 -9.68
CA ARG A 47 -1.76 -1.56 -9.52
C ARG A 47 -1.75 -0.33 -8.61
N ILE A 48 -2.69 0.59 -8.80
CA ILE A 48 -2.84 1.79 -7.95
C ILE A 48 -3.15 1.40 -6.51
N THR A 49 -4.05 0.43 -6.31
CA THR A 49 -4.35 -0.11 -4.98
C THR A 49 -3.09 -0.68 -4.32
N GLY A 50 -2.21 -1.33 -5.11
CA GLY A 50 -0.92 -1.86 -4.66
C GLY A 50 0.04 -0.78 -4.18
N GLU A 51 0.12 0.32 -4.93
CA GLU A 51 0.93 1.48 -4.54
C GLU A 51 0.43 2.13 -3.26
N ILE A 52 -0.88 2.37 -3.16
CA ILE A 52 -1.50 2.99 -1.98
C ILE A 52 -1.31 2.12 -0.74
N THR A 53 -1.62 0.83 -0.84
CA THR A 53 -1.48 -0.10 0.28
C THR A 53 -0.02 -0.31 0.66
N GLY A 54 0.90 -0.37 -0.31
CA GLY A 54 2.34 -0.47 -0.06
C GLY A 54 2.88 0.73 0.73
N VAL A 55 2.54 1.94 0.30
CA VAL A 55 2.92 3.17 1.01
C VAL A 55 2.25 3.24 2.39
N PHE A 56 0.97 2.87 2.49
CA PHE A 56 0.26 2.82 3.77
C PHE A 56 1.00 1.96 4.80
N TYR A 57 1.36 0.72 4.46
CA TYR A 57 2.08 -0.16 5.39
C TYR A 57 3.50 0.30 5.69
N ALA A 58 4.19 0.93 4.74
CA ALA A 58 5.50 1.53 4.99
C ALA A 58 5.42 2.65 6.05
N PHE A 59 4.47 3.57 5.92
CA PHE A 59 4.26 4.66 6.88
C PHE A 59 3.74 4.15 8.23
N ILE A 60 2.83 3.16 8.23
CA ILE A 60 2.34 2.54 9.47
C ILE A 60 3.46 1.84 10.23
N GLY A 61 4.40 1.16 9.56
CA GLY A 61 5.55 0.55 10.23
C GLY A 61 6.47 1.58 10.90
N ILE A 62 6.78 2.66 10.18
CA ILE A 62 7.58 3.77 10.73
C ILE A 62 6.87 4.39 11.94
N PHE A 63 5.58 4.70 11.79
CA PHE A 63 4.75 5.25 12.85
C PHE A 63 4.74 4.32 14.08
N THR A 64 4.48 3.03 13.85
CA THR A 64 4.40 2.01 14.89
C THR A 64 5.73 1.87 15.64
N GLY A 65 6.86 1.85 14.93
CA GLY A 65 8.15 1.72 15.60
C GLY A 65 8.53 2.92 16.46
N ILE A 66 8.25 4.13 15.99
CA ILE A 66 8.47 5.35 16.78
C ILE A 66 7.50 5.39 17.97
N ALA A 67 6.27 4.92 17.80
CA ALA A 67 5.29 4.84 18.86
C ALA A 67 5.69 3.84 19.96
N ILE A 68 6.25 2.67 19.59
CA ILE A 68 6.78 1.69 20.55
C ILE A 68 7.84 2.32 21.45
N TRP A 69 8.73 3.14 20.89
CA TRP A 69 9.80 3.80 21.66
C TRP A 69 9.33 4.95 22.54
N THR A 70 8.28 5.66 22.13
CA THR A 70 7.83 6.90 22.81
C THR A 70 6.67 6.68 23.77
N VAL A 71 5.77 5.75 23.46
CA VAL A 71 4.52 5.52 24.21
C VAL A 71 4.59 4.22 25.04
N GLY A 72 5.52 3.31 24.72
CA GLY A 72 5.77 2.11 25.52
C GLY A 72 4.52 1.22 25.66
N PRO A 73 4.14 0.77 26.88
CA PRO A 73 3.01 -0.16 27.08
C PRO A 73 1.66 0.36 26.59
N MET A 74 1.45 1.69 26.58
CA MET A 74 0.19 2.30 26.13
C MET A 74 -0.02 2.16 24.61
N MET A 75 1.04 1.80 23.87
CA MET A 75 0.99 1.50 22.43
C MET A 75 0.00 0.38 22.10
N ARG A 76 -0.14 -0.62 22.98
CA ARG A 76 -1.04 -1.76 22.75
C ARG A 76 -2.53 -1.38 22.70
N SER A 77 -2.88 -0.25 23.32
CA SER A 77 -4.24 0.31 23.24
C SER A 77 -4.47 1.15 21.97
N LEU A 78 -3.40 1.72 21.41
CA LEU A 78 -3.44 2.47 20.15
C LEU A 78 -3.45 1.51 18.95
N SER A 79 -2.72 0.39 19.03
CA SER A 79 -2.64 -0.59 17.95
C SER A 79 -3.96 -1.29 17.66
N SER A 80 -4.87 -1.40 18.65
CA SER A 80 -6.21 -1.94 18.46
C SER A 80 -7.19 -0.97 17.79
N THR A 81 -6.87 0.33 17.78
CA THR A 81 -7.74 1.38 17.22
C THR A 81 -7.41 1.67 15.75
N ILE A 82 -6.16 1.49 15.35
CA ILE A 82 -5.69 1.82 14.01
C ILE A 82 -5.48 0.53 13.20
N PRO A 83 -6.24 0.33 12.09
CA PRO A 83 -6.12 -0.86 11.25
C PRO A 83 -4.68 -1.08 10.76
N GLY A 84 -4.19 -2.32 10.87
CA GLY A 84 -2.87 -2.72 10.40
C GLY A 84 -1.71 -2.44 11.35
N MET A 85 -1.91 -1.66 12.43
CA MET A 85 -0.86 -1.44 13.44
C MET A 85 -0.61 -2.66 14.33
N ASP A 86 -1.64 -3.48 14.58
CA ASP A 86 -1.53 -4.66 15.43
C ASP A 86 -0.49 -5.66 14.91
N LEU A 87 -0.37 -5.77 13.58
CA LEU A 87 0.59 -6.64 12.89
C LEU A 87 2.05 -6.41 13.32
N PHE A 88 2.37 -5.20 13.80
CA PHE A 88 3.73 -4.81 14.18
C PHE A 88 3.87 -4.52 15.68
N SER A 89 2.80 -4.70 16.47
CA SER A 89 2.73 -4.29 17.88
C SER A 89 3.09 -5.39 18.89
N GLY A 90 3.37 -6.61 18.43
CA GLY A 90 3.62 -7.78 19.28
C GLY A 90 4.92 -7.76 20.10
N ASN A 91 5.92 -6.97 19.67
CA ASN A 91 7.20 -6.83 20.37
C ASN A 91 7.36 -5.45 21.00
N THR A 92 7.77 -5.41 22.27
CA THR A 92 8.03 -4.16 23.02
C THR A 92 9.53 -3.85 23.10
N GLY A 93 9.87 -2.59 23.41
CA GLY A 93 11.25 -2.14 23.59
C GLY A 93 11.96 -1.70 22.30
N ILE A 94 13.27 -1.45 22.40
CA ILE A 94 14.07 -0.87 21.30
C ILE A 94 14.04 -1.77 20.06
N ALA A 95 14.23 -3.09 20.25
CA ALA A 95 14.19 -4.07 19.18
C ALA A 95 12.82 -4.13 18.48
N GLY A 96 11.72 -4.03 19.23
CA GLY A 96 10.37 -3.99 18.67
C GLY A 96 10.15 -2.81 17.71
N GLY A 97 10.67 -1.63 18.07
CA GLY A 97 10.58 -0.47 17.18
C GLY A 97 11.39 -0.60 15.89
N PHE A 98 12.59 -1.20 15.94
CA PHE A 98 13.35 -1.50 14.72
C PHE A 98 12.65 -2.52 13.83
N ILE A 99 12.08 -3.58 14.42
CA ILE A 99 11.33 -4.60 13.70
C ILE A 99 10.12 -3.96 12.99
N ALA A 100 9.42 -3.03 13.63
CA ALA A 100 8.29 -2.33 13.01
C ALA A 100 8.73 -1.38 11.86
N ILE A 101 9.81 -0.60 12.07
CA ILE A 101 10.33 0.34 11.06
C ILE A 101 10.83 -0.39 9.80
N ILE A 102 11.46 -1.55 9.96
CA ILE A 102 11.96 -2.35 8.82
C ILE A 102 10.84 -3.23 8.26
N GLY A 103 10.03 -3.81 9.13
CA GLY A 103 8.96 -4.75 8.78
C GLY A 103 7.82 -4.10 8.00
N GLY A 104 7.43 -2.86 8.33
CA GLY A 104 6.36 -2.16 7.60
C GLY A 104 6.67 -1.94 6.12
N PRO A 105 7.82 -1.33 5.76
CA PRO A 105 8.22 -1.18 4.36
C PRO A 105 8.40 -2.51 3.64
N LEU A 106 8.97 -3.54 4.28
CA LEU A 106 9.08 -4.87 3.69
C LEU A 106 7.70 -5.49 3.41
N PHE A 107 6.78 -5.39 4.37
CA PHE A 107 5.41 -5.87 4.21
C PHE A 107 4.67 -5.08 3.13
N GLY A 108 4.82 -3.75 3.12
CA GLY A 108 4.28 -2.88 2.07
C GLY A 108 4.80 -3.24 0.68
N PHE A 109 6.10 -3.53 0.57
CA PHE A 109 6.71 -4.02 -0.66
C PHE A 109 6.13 -5.38 -1.09
N MET A 110 5.97 -6.33 -0.16
CA MET A 110 5.34 -7.62 -0.46
C MET A 110 3.89 -7.46 -0.95
N MET A 111 3.11 -6.59 -0.32
CA MET A 111 1.73 -6.30 -0.74
C MET A 111 1.66 -5.64 -2.10
N LEU A 112 2.61 -4.74 -2.42
CA LEU A 112 2.76 -4.15 -3.73
C LEU A 112 3.08 -5.23 -4.78
N CYS A 113 4.08 -6.07 -4.53
CA CYS A 113 4.43 -7.18 -5.43
C CYS A 113 3.26 -8.12 -5.69
N LEU A 114 2.50 -8.49 -4.64
CA LEU A 114 1.33 -9.35 -4.76
C LEU A 114 0.26 -8.74 -5.66
N GLN A 115 -0.04 -7.46 -5.49
CA GLN A 115 -1.09 -6.80 -6.27
C GLN A 115 -0.65 -6.57 -7.73
N TYR A 116 0.63 -6.27 -7.94
CA TYR A 116 1.20 -6.23 -9.29
C TYR A 116 1.15 -7.59 -9.98
N LEU A 117 1.43 -8.68 -9.25
CA LEU A 117 1.32 -10.04 -9.79
C LEU A 117 -0.12 -10.37 -10.21
N ILE A 118 -1.11 -10.04 -9.37
CA ILE A 118 -2.53 -10.23 -9.70
C ILE A 118 -2.90 -9.44 -10.96
N ALA A 119 -2.47 -8.17 -11.03
CA ALA A 119 -2.71 -7.31 -12.19
C ALA A 119 -2.09 -7.90 -13.47
N GLU A 120 -0.89 -8.47 -13.38
CA GLU A 120 -0.20 -9.08 -14.51
C GLU A 120 -0.90 -10.36 -15.00
N ILE A 121 -1.33 -11.23 -14.08
CA ILE A 121 -2.07 -12.45 -14.42
C ILE A 121 -3.38 -12.10 -15.16
N LEU A 122 -4.10 -11.08 -14.69
CA LEU A 122 -5.33 -10.62 -15.34
C LEU A 122 -5.07 -10.04 -16.74
N GLN A 123 -3.96 -9.32 -16.91
CA GLN A 123 -3.57 -8.78 -18.20
C GLN A 123 -3.22 -9.89 -19.19
N MET A 124 -2.39 -10.87 -18.79
CA MET A 124 -2.04 -12.02 -19.62
C MET A 124 -3.27 -12.84 -20.03
N LEU A 125 -4.22 -13.02 -19.11
CA LEU A 125 -5.45 -13.75 -19.38
C LEU A 125 -6.31 -13.03 -20.45
N ALA A 126 -6.40 -11.71 -20.38
CA ALA A 126 -7.11 -10.91 -21.38
C ALA A 126 -6.47 -11.03 -22.76
N ASP A 127 -5.14 -10.97 -22.82
CA ASP A 127 -4.39 -11.11 -24.06
C ASP A 127 -4.55 -12.51 -24.66
N TYR A 128 -4.55 -13.55 -23.82
CA TYR A 128 -4.81 -14.93 -24.26
C TYR A 128 -6.21 -15.10 -24.88
N PHE A 129 -7.26 -14.63 -24.20
CA PHE A 129 -8.64 -14.70 -24.71
C PHE A 129 -8.82 -13.93 -26.01
N ARG A 130 -8.13 -12.80 -26.15
CA ARG A 130 -8.15 -12.03 -27.38
C ARG A 130 -7.47 -12.76 -28.53
N ASN A 131 -6.35 -13.44 -28.27
CA ASN A 131 -5.61 -14.17 -29.29
C ASN A 131 -6.29 -15.46 -29.73
N THR A 132 -7.02 -16.14 -28.84
CA THR A 132 -7.79 -17.37 -29.17
C THR A 132 -9.08 -17.12 -29.94
N ARG A 133 -9.56 -15.88 -30.00
CA ARG A 133 -10.78 -15.49 -30.74
C ARG A 133 -10.50 -15.15 -32.22
N ARG A 134 -9.23 -15.06 -32.62
CA ARG A 134 -8.78 -15.01 -34.02
C ARG A 134 -8.56 -16.43 -34.54
#